data_AF-A0A534JKT1-F1
#
_entry.id   AF-A0A534JKT1-F1
#
_cell.length_a   1.000
_cell.length_b   1.000
_cell.length_c   1.000
_cell.angle_alpha   90.00
_cell.angle_beta   90.00
_cell.angle_gamma   90.00
#
_symmetry.space_group_name_H-M   'P 1'
#
loop_
_entity.id
_entity.type
_entity.pdbx_description
1 polymer ?
#
loop_
_entity_poly.entity_id
_entity_poly.type
_entity_poly.pdbx_seq_one_letter_code
_entity_poly.pdbx_strand_id
1 'polypeptide(L)'
;MATKTQVVFDCADPDRMATFWAEALHYKLQDPPAGFSSWEEALKAWEVPEDEWNSASAIVDPEGRGPRIYFQQMDTPKPGKNRIHLDLNVSDGMAVPLSDRKAQVNREVGRLLKLGASEQKAWDDYDILVIPGRPPRSEAEPGEYWVVMQDPEGNEFCVQ
;
A
#
# COMPACT_ATOMS: atom_id res chain seq x y z
N MET A 1 -18.81 10.78 -4.41
CA MET A 1 -18.23 10.80 -3.05
C MET A 1 -16.72 11.00 -3.20
N ALA A 2 -16.05 11.51 -2.18
CA ALA A 2 -14.59 11.65 -2.23
C ALA A 2 -13.92 10.27 -2.18
N THR A 3 -12.88 10.07 -3.00
CA THR A 3 -12.04 8.86 -2.96
C THR A 3 -11.21 8.87 -1.69
N LYS A 4 -11.22 7.77 -0.93
CA LYS A 4 -10.34 7.64 0.24
C LYS A 4 -8.90 7.53 -0.25
N THR A 5 -7.99 8.17 0.47
CA THR A 5 -6.57 8.13 0.15
C THR A 5 -5.76 7.54 1.28
N GLN A 6 -4.58 7.06 0.93
CA GLN A 6 -3.52 6.68 1.84
C GLN A 6 -2.23 7.38 1.43
N VAL A 7 -1.39 7.69 2.41
CA VAL A 7 -0.04 8.21 2.18
C VAL A 7 0.94 7.05 2.36
N VAL A 8 1.78 6.80 1.36
CA VAL A 8 2.76 5.72 1.37
C VAL A 8 4.16 6.28 1.52
N PHE A 9 4.98 5.66 2.35
CA PHE A 9 6.39 5.97 2.57
C PHE A 9 7.25 4.77 2.20
N ASP A 10 8.18 4.98 1.26
CA ASP A 10 9.25 4.04 0.97
C ASP A 10 10.36 4.20 2.02
N CYS A 11 10.66 3.13 2.75
CA CYS A 11 11.63 3.18 3.83
C CYS A 11 12.39 1.84 4.00
N ALA A 12 13.51 1.87 4.71
CA ALA A 12 14.28 0.65 4.97
C ALA A 12 13.75 -0.15 6.19
N ASP A 13 13.02 0.52 7.09
CA ASP A 13 12.58 -0.02 8.38
C ASP A 13 11.15 0.50 8.71
N PRO A 14 10.11 -0.22 8.26
CA PRO A 14 8.72 0.17 8.46
C PRO A 14 8.30 0.32 9.92
N ASP A 15 8.65 -0.59 10.81
CA ASP A 15 8.26 -0.52 12.23
C ASP A 15 8.87 0.69 12.94
N ARG A 16 10.13 1.00 12.66
CA ARG A 16 10.75 2.22 13.19
C ARG A 16 10.04 3.48 12.69
N MET A 17 9.67 3.51 11.42
CA MET A 17 8.94 4.64 10.83
C MET A 17 7.53 4.76 11.42
N ALA A 18 6.79 3.66 11.53
CA ALA A 18 5.45 3.61 12.09
C ALA A 18 5.44 4.08 13.55
N THR A 19 6.39 3.61 14.36
CA THR A 19 6.53 4.04 15.76
C THR A 19 6.77 5.55 15.85
N PHE A 20 7.69 6.09 15.04
CA PHE A 20 7.98 7.53 15.05
C PHE A 20 6.76 8.37 14.62
N TRP A 21 6.11 8.01 13.51
CA TRP A 21 5.00 8.79 12.97
C TRP A 21 3.70 8.63 13.79
N ALA A 22 3.49 7.48 14.45
CA ALA A 22 2.41 7.32 15.42
C ALA A 22 2.51 8.37 16.51
N GLU A 23 3.67 8.49 17.15
CA GLU A 23 3.92 9.48 18.21
C GLU A 23 3.85 10.91 17.67
N ALA A 24 4.51 11.19 16.53
CA ALA A 24 4.58 12.53 15.97
C ALA A 24 3.22 13.12 15.55
N LEU A 25 2.29 12.26 15.14
CA LEU A 25 0.95 12.65 14.68
C LEU A 25 -0.15 12.38 15.71
N HIS A 26 0.17 11.77 16.84
CA HIS A 26 -0.80 11.19 17.78
C HIS A 26 -1.73 10.18 17.13
N TYR A 27 -1.19 9.43 16.17
CA TYR A 27 -1.86 8.30 15.54
C TYR A 27 -1.56 7.03 16.35
N LYS A 28 -2.26 5.95 16.04
CA LYS A 28 -1.94 4.62 16.57
C LYS A 28 -1.41 3.71 15.48
N LEU A 29 -0.62 2.71 15.87
CA LEU A 29 -0.36 1.55 15.01
C LEU A 29 -1.69 0.94 14.57
N GLN A 30 -1.75 0.51 13.31
CA GLN A 30 -2.95 -0.15 12.79
C GLN A 30 -3.15 -1.48 13.53
N ASP A 31 -4.39 -1.71 13.98
CA ASP A 31 -4.75 -2.99 14.60
C ASP A 31 -4.61 -4.15 13.59
N PRO A 32 -4.31 -5.37 14.05
CA PRO A 32 -4.35 -6.54 13.19
C PRO A 32 -5.76 -6.75 12.60
N PRO A 33 -5.88 -7.55 11.52
CA PRO A 33 -7.18 -7.90 10.95
C PRO A 33 -8.11 -8.53 11.97
N ALA A 34 -9.43 -8.33 11.77
CA ALA A 34 -10.44 -8.90 12.64
C ALA A 34 -10.28 -10.42 12.78
N GLY A 35 -10.27 -10.91 14.02
CA GLY A 35 -10.06 -12.32 14.33
C GLY A 35 -8.67 -12.66 14.88
N PHE A 36 -7.72 -11.71 14.83
CA PHE A 36 -6.37 -11.89 15.40
C PHE A 36 -6.11 -10.95 16.57
N SER A 37 -5.30 -11.39 17.53
CA SER A 37 -4.92 -10.61 18.71
C SER A 37 -3.63 -9.79 18.53
N SER A 38 -2.76 -10.19 17.58
CA SER A 38 -1.58 -9.43 17.16
C SER A 38 -1.30 -9.61 15.66
N TRP A 39 -0.45 -8.74 15.10
CA TRP A 39 0.03 -8.90 13.73
C TRP A 39 0.86 -10.17 13.56
N GLU A 40 1.65 -10.55 14.56
CA GLU A 40 2.47 -11.78 14.53
C GLU A 40 1.58 -13.02 14.40
N GLU A 41 0.43 -13.04 15.09
CA GLU A 41 -0.55 -14.12 14.97
C GLU A 41 -1.15 -14.18 13.55
N ALA A 42 -1.52 -13.03 12.99
CA ALA A 42 -2.07 -12.93 11.65
C ALA A 42 -1.06 -13.37 10.57
N LEU A 43 0.17 -12.84 10.62
CA LEU A 43 1.24 -13.14 9.67
C LEU A 43 1.62 -14.61 9.71
N LYS A 44 1.68 -15.21 10.90
CA LYS A 44 1.92 -16.65 11.06
C LYS A 44 0.78 -17.49 10.49
N ALA A 45 -0.47 -17.07 10.69
CA ALA A 45 -1.63 -17.77 10.11
C ALA A 45 -1.70 -17.67 8.59
N TRP A 46 -1.11 -16.62 8.01
CA TRP A 46 -0.92 -16.45 6.57
C TRP A 46 0.39 -17.05 6.05
N GLU A 47 1.12 -17.80 6.88
CA GLU A 47 2.36 -18.49 6.50
C GLU A 47 3.46 -17.53 5.98
N VAL A 48 3.43 -16.25 6.40
CA VAL A 48 4.46 -15.26 6.06
C VAL A 48 5.73 -15.56 6.86
N PRO A 49 6.90 -15.71 6.19
CA PRO A 49 8.19 -15.92 6.87
C PRO A 49 8.50 -14.83 7.91
N GLU A 50 9.08 -15.20 9.06
CA GLU A 50 9.34 -14.27 10.16
C GLU A 50 10.27 -13.11 9.79
N ASP A 51 11.18 -13.32 8.84
CA ASP A 51 12.05 -12.28 8.30
C ASP A 51 11.33 -11.27 7.39
N GLU A 52 10.11 -11.57 6.95
CA GLU A 52 9.23 -10.68 6.18
C GLU A 52 8.25 -9.88 7.06
N TRP A 53 8.20 -10.10 8.38
CA TRP A 53 7.20 -9.49 9.26
C TRP A 53 7.31 -7.95 9.35
N ASN A 54 8.51 -7.40 9.15
CA ASN A 54 8.74 -5.95 9.05
C ASN A 54 8.80 -5.48 7.57
N SER A 55 8.21 -6.23 6.63
CA SER A 55 8.16 -5.80 5.22
C SER A 55 7.20 -4.63 4.98
N ALA A 56 6.27 -4.40 5.91
CA ALA A 56 5.43 -3.22 5.94
C ALA A 56 4.84 -2.96 7.33
N SER A 57 4.47 -1.71 7.58
CA SER A 57 3.79 -1.28 8.81
C SER A 57 2.85 -0.11 8.52
N ALA A 58 1.93 0.20 9.42
CA ALA A 58 0.94 1.25 9.18
C ALA A 58 0.44 1.92 10.46
N ILE A 59 0.03 3.18 10.31
CA ILE A 59 -0.64 3.95 11.36
C ILE A 59 -1.96 4.52 10.86
N VAL A 60 -2.89 4.71 11.78
CA VAL A 60 -4.22 5.25 11.51
C VAL A 60 -4.58 6.32 12.54
N ASP A 61 -5.32 7.33 12.09
CA ASP A 61 -5.95 8.29 12.99
C ASP A 61 -6.96 7.54 13.86
N PRO A 62 -6.83 7.55 15.20
CA PRO A 62 -7.76 6.86 16.10
C PRO A 62 -9.20 7.37 15.97
N GLU A 63 -9.39 8.60 15.50
CA GLU A 63 -10.71 9.20 15.27
C GLU A 63 -11.16 9.09 13.80
N GLY A 64 -10.35 8.47 12.94
CA GLY A 64 -10.68 8.16 11.56
C GLY A 64 -10.86 9.38 10.65
N ARG A 65 -10.29 10.54 11.01
CA ARG A 65 -10.41 11.78 10.22
C ARG A 65 -9.25 11.94 9.23
N GLY A 66 -8.05 11.55 9.65
CA GLY A 66 -6.84 11.58 8.83
C GLY A 66 -6.69 10.36 7.91
N PRO A 67 -5.81 10.45 6.90
CA PRO A 67 -5.52 9.32 6.02
C PRO A 67 -4.77 8.21 6.76
N ARG A 68 -4.86 6.98 6.26
CA ARG A 68 -3.92 5.92 6.65
C ARG A 68 -2.54 6.29 6.14
N ILE A 69 -1.51 6.08 6.97
CA ILE A 69 -0.12 6.20 6.55
C ILE A 69 0.50 4.81 6.55
N TYR A 70 1.05 4.42 5.41
CA TYR A 70 1.62 3.10 5.15
C TYR A 70 3.12 3.21 4.90
N PHE A 71 3.88 2.31 5.51
CA PHE A 71 5.33 2.24 5.38
C PHE A 71 5.67 0.94 4.68
N GLN A 72 6.28 1.04 3.50
CA GLN A 72 6.68 -0.10 2.69
C GLN A 72 8.20 -0.27 2.77
N GLN A 73 8.65 -1.51 3.00
CA GLN A 73 10.08 -1.81 2.99
C GLN A 73 10.64 -1.78 1.57
N MET A 74 11.72 -1.03 1.40
CA MET A 74 12.49 -0.94 0.16
C MET A 74 13.99 -1.01 0.48
N ASP A 75 14.71 -1.91 -0.19
CA ASP A 75 16.14 -2.19 0.03
C ASP A 75 17.05 -1.02 -0.36
N THR A 76 16.63 -0.21 -1.33
CA THR A 76 17.40 0.94 -1.79
C THR A 76 16.46 2.10 -2.06
N PRO A 77 16.63 3.24 -1.36
CA PRO A 77 15.93 4.44 -1.75
C PRO A 77 16.34 4.83 -3.16
N LYS A 78 15.40 4.84 -4.10
CA LYS A 78 15.67 5.22 -5.49
C LYS A 78 16.16 6.69 -5.51
N PRO A 79 17.42 6.98 -5.87
CA PRO A 79 17.94 8.34 -5.85
C PRO A 79 17.12 9.24 -6.78
N GLY A 80 16.73 10.42 -6.30
CA GLY A 80 15.95 11.39 -7.08
C GLY A 80 14.46 11.07 -7.24
N LYS A 81 13.96 9.95 -6.70
CA LYS A 81 12.50 9.70 -6.62
C LYS A 81 11.93 10.19 -5.30
N ASN A 82 10.70 10.69 -5.35
CA ASN A 82 9.92 10.97 -4.16
C ASN A 82 9.70 9.67 -3.38
N ARG A 83 9.99 9.66 -2.08
CA ARG A 83 9.76 8.50 -1.20
C ARG A 83 8.35 8.48 -0.63
N ILE A 84 7.55 9.48 -0.96
CA ILE A 84 6.19 9.64 -0.48
C ILE A 84 5.26 9.73 -1.68
N HIS A 85 4.24 8.89 -1.72
CA HIS A 85 3.21 8.96 -2.75
C HIS A 85 1.82 8.74 -2.14
N LEU A 86 0.80 8.99 -2.95
CA LEU A 86 -0.60 8.73 -2.58
C LEU A 86 -1.07 7.42 -3.20
N ASP A 87 -1.87 6.68 -2.45
CA ASP A 87 -2.74 5.65 -3.00
C ASP A 87 -4.16 6.17 -3.05
N LEU A 88 -4.82 6.03 -4.21
CA LEU A 88 -6.24 6.24 -4.37
C LEU A 88 -6.96 4.89 -4.16
N ASN A 89 -7.68 4.78 -3.05
CA ASN A 89 -8.44 3.58 -2.69
C ASN A 89 -9.80 3.63 -3.40
N VAL A 90 -9.84 3.04 -4.59
CA VAL A 90 -11.02 2.96 -5.44
C VAL A 90 -11.68 1.60 -5.42
N SER A 91 -10.97 0.57 -4.96
CA SER A 91 -11.60 -0.70 -4.67
C SER A 91 -12.33 -0.70 -3.33
N ASP A 92 -13.44 -1.43 -3.26
CA ASP A 92 -14.22 -1.64 -2.02
C ASP A 92 -13.50 -2.56 -0.99
N GLY A 93 -12.17 -2.68 -1.08
CA GLY A 93 -11.33 -3.44 -0.16
C GLY A 93 -11.29 -4.95 -0.41
N MET A 94 -10.50 -5.65 0.41
CA MET A 94 -10.13 -7.07 0.20
C MET A 94 -11.30 -8.07 0.32
N ALA A 95 -12.46 -7.63 0.83
CA ALA A 95 -13.67 -8.44 0.87
C ALA A 95 -14.31 -8.65 -0.53
N VAL A 96 -13.90 -7.86 -1.51
CA VAL A 96 -14.39 -7.94 -2.90
C VAL A 96 -13.48 -8.84 -3.74
N PRO A 97 -14.04 -9.70 -4.63
CA PRO A 97 -13.25 -10.55 -5.51
C PRO A 97 -12.23 -9.75 -6.32
N LEU A 98 -11.05 -10.32 -6.54
CA LEU A 98 -9.96 -9.66 -7.25
C LEU A 98 -10.36 -9.19 -8.66
N SER A 99 -11.19 -9.96 -9.37
CA SER A 99 -11.71 -9.57 -10.69
C SER A 99 -12.47 -8.23 -10.65
N ASP A 100 -13.25 -8.03 -9.59
CA ASP A 100 -14.10 -6.86 -9.43
C ASP A 100 -13.25 -5.67 -8.98
N ARG A 101 -12.29 -5.90 -8.08
CA ARG A 101 -11.28 -4.89 -7.70
C ARG A 101 -10.49 -4.41 -8.93
N LYS A 102 -9.99 -5.35 -9.76
CA LYS A 102 -9.32 -5.05 -11.04
C LYS A 102 -10.21 -4.20 -11.95
N ALA A 103 -11.50 -4.52 -12.07
CA ALA A 103 -12.43 -3.75 -12.89
C ALA A 103 -12.70 -2.33 -12.35
N GLN A 104 -12.75 -2.16 -11.03
CA GLN A 104 -12.91 -0.86 -10.38
C GLN A 104 -11.67 0.02 -10.58
N VAL A 105 -10.48 -0.52 -10.34
CA VAL A 105 -9.19 0.16 -10.57
C VAL A 105 -9.05 0.59 -12.03
N ASN A 106 -9.26 -0.33 -12.99
CA ASN A 106 -9.13 -0.02 -14.42
C ASN A 106 -10.12 1.04 -14.91
N ARG A 107 -11.32 1.08 -14.34
CA ARG A 107 -12.30 2.13 -14.63
C ARG A 107 -11.79 3.51 -14.20
N GLU A 108 -11.20 3.59 -13.02
CA GLU A 108 -10.65 4.85 -12.53
C GLU A 108 -9.40 5.27 -13.30
N VAL A 109 -8.49 4.34 -13.59
CA VAL A 109 -7.32 4.59 -14.46
C VAL A 109 -7.78 5.20 -15.79
N GLY A 110 -8.78 4.59 -16.44
CA GLY A 110 -9.35 5.12 -17.69
C GLY A 110 -9.97 6.51 -17.56
N ARG A 111 -10.46 6.90 -16.38
CA ARG A 111 -10.93 8.26 -16.09
C ARG A 111 -9.75 9.23 -15.92
N LEU A 112 -8.72 8.82 -15.18
CA LEU A 112 -7.53 9.64 -14.89
C LEU A 112 -6.68 9.92 -16.13
N LEU A 113 -6.55 8.94 -17.02
CA LEU A 113 -5.90 9.13 -18.33
C LEU A 113 -6.57 10.26 -19.14
N LYS A 114 -7.91 10.35 -19.09
CA LYS A 114 -8.66 11.44 -19.75
C LYS A 114 -8.46 12.81 -19.09
N LEU A 115 -7.96 12.85 -17.86
CA LEU A 115 -7.63 14.08 -17.14
C LEU A 115 -6.15 14.49 -17.29
N GLY A 116 -5.36 13.73 -18.04
CA GLY A 116 -3.95 14.05 -18.32
C GLY A 116 -2.95 13.28 -17.46
N ALA A 117 -3.39 12.30 -16.66
CA ALA A 117 -2.47 11.36 -16.01
C ALA A 117 -1.86 10.40 -17.04
N SER A 118 -0.76 9.74 -16.68
CA SER A 118 -0.14 8.68 -17.48
C SER A 118 0.04 7.40 -16.66
N GLU A 119 -0.17 6.25 -17.31
CA GLU A 119 0.04 4.94 -16.70
C GLU A 119 1.51 4.52 -16.83
N GLN A 120 2.08 4.03 -15.74
CA GLN A 120 3.47 3.56 -15.69
C GLN A 120 3.54 2.03 -15.69
N LYS A 121 2.89 1.39 -14.71
CA LYS A 121 2.87 -0.07 -14.59
C LYS A 121 1.65 -0.53 -13.78
N ALA A 122 0.89 -1.47 -14.33
CA ALA A 122 -0.02 -2.31 -13.56
C ALA A 122 0.76 -3.44 -12.89
N TRP A 123 0.50 -3.68 -11.61
CA TRP A 123 1.06 -4.78 -10.84
C TRP A 123 -0.06 -5.77 -10.53
N ASP A 124 0.13 -7.03 -10.92
CA ASP A 124 -0.80 -8.13 -10.65
C ASP A 124 -0.13 -9.27 -9.87
N ASP A 125 -0.91 -10.29 -9.54
CA ASP A 125 -0.55 -11.42 -8.67
C ASP A 125 0.81 -12.06 -8.98
N TYR A 126 1.27 -12.03 -10.24
CA TYR A 126 2.56 -12.59 -10.63
C TYR A 126 3.71 -11.58 -10.50
N ASP A 127 3.45 -10.33 -10.81
CA ASP A 127 4.41 -9.22 -10.71
C ASP A 127 4.75 -8.86 -9.24
N ILE A 128 3.79 -9.02 -8.31
CA ILE A 128 3.98 -8.63 -6.90
C ILE A 128 5.00 -9.48 -6.14
N LEU A 129 5.22 -10.72 -6.59
CA LEU A 129 6.21 -11.63 -6.00
C LEU A 129 7.65 -11.16 -6.25
N VAL A 130 7.86 -10.32 -7.28
CA VAL A 130 9.19 -9.88 -7.72
C VAL A 130 9.19 -8.39 -8.05
N ILE A 131 9.01 -7.55 -7.02
CA ILE A 131 9.14 -6.09 -7.16
C ILE A 131 10.61 -5.68 -6.98
N PRO A 132 11.25 -5.04 -7.98
CA PRO A 132 12.63 -4.60 -7.85
C PRO A 132 12.83 -3.61 -6.70
N GLY A 133 13.71 -3.97 -5.77
CA GLY A 133 14.04 -3.17 -4.58
C GLY A 133 13.07 -3.34 -3.42
N ARG A 134 12.09 -4.25 -3.52
CA ARG A 134 11.32 -4.77 -2.39
C ARG A 134 11.85 -6.17 -2.05
N PRO A 135 11.92 -6.57 -0.77
CA PRO A 135 12.15 -7.95 -0.43
C PRO A 135 11.11 -8.86 -1.11
N PRO A 136 11.50 -10.06 -1.57
CA PRO A 136 10.54 -11.03 -2.08
C PRO A 136 9.49 -11.33 -1.01
N ARG A 137 8.25 -11.60 -1.44
CA ARG A 137 7.14 -11.96 -0.56
C ARG A 137 6.60 -13.34 -0.88
N SER A 138 6.10 -14.04 0.13
CA SER A 138 5.43 -15.33 -0.04
C SER A 138 4.12 -15.23 -0.87
N GLU A 139 3.81 -16.29 -1.63
CA GLU A 139 2.56 -16.43 -2.42
C GLU A 139 1.28 -16.50 -1.57
N ALA A 140 1.43 -16.56 -0.25
CA ALA A 140 0.32 -16.72 0.68
C ALA A 140 -0.46 -15.42 0.95
N GLU A 141 0.01 -14.27 0.44
CA GLU A 141 -0.71 -13.01 0.54
C GLU A 141 -1.92 -12.94 -0.43
N PRO A 142 -3.06 -12.35 -0.01
CA PRO A 142 -4.23 -12.21 -0.88
C PRO A 142 -3.90 -11.37 -2.11
N GLY A 143 -4.40 -11.80 -3.28
CA GLY A 143 -4.11 -11.16 -4.56
C GLY A 143 -4.29 -9.64 -4.54
N GLU A 144 -3.19 -8.91 -4.68
CA GLU A 144 -3.16 -7.45 -4.74
C GLU A 144 -3.22 -7.00 -6.20
N TYR A 145 -3.80 -5.82 -6.43
CA TYR A 145 -3.77 -5.21 -7.75
C TYR A 145 -3.76 -3.70 -7.61
N TRP A 146 -2.79 -3.06 -8.25
CA TRP A 146 -2.72 -1.62 -8.34
C TRP A 146 -2.07 -1.18 -9.65
N VAL A 147 -2.28 0.08 -10.00
CA VAL A 147 -1.65 0.72 -11.14
C VAL A 147 -0.87 1.93 -10.68
N VAL A 148 0.44 1.93 -10.94
CA VAL A 148 1.31 3.09 -10.75
C VAL A 148 1.04 4.08 -11.89
N MET A 149 0.71 5.30 -11.50
CA MET A 149 0.35 6.41 -12.38
C MET A 149 1.26 7.61 -12.11
N GLN A 150 1.32 8.53 -13.06
CA GLN A 150 1.86 9.88 -12.87
C GLN A 150 0.78 10.92 -13.16
N ASP A 151 0.74 11.98 -12.35
CA ASP A 151 -0.12 13.13 -12.60
C ASP A 151 0.38 13.95 -13.81
N PRO A 152 -0.32 15.03 -14.22
CA PRO A 152 0.10 15.85 -15.36
C PRO A 152 1.49 16.48 -15.26
N GLU A 153 2.08 16.56 -14.06
CA GLU A 153 3.43 17.09 -13.81
C GLU A 153 4.46 16.00 -13.49
N GLY A 154 4.06 14.73 -13.51
CA GLY A 154 4.96 13.59 -13.30
C GLY A 154 5.05 13.09 -11.85
N ASN A 155 4.22 13.56 -10.92
CA ASN A 155 4.22 13.03 -9.55
C ASN A 155 3.62 11.62 -9.53
N GLU A 156 4.35 10.67 -8.95
CA GLU A 156 3.95 9.26 -8.88
C GLU A 156 2.85 9.06 -7.81
N PHE A 157 1.84 8.26 -8.13
CA PHE A 157 0.77 7.82 -7.23
C PHE A 157 0.23 6.46 -7.68
N CYS A 158 -0.46 5.74 -6.80
CA CYS A 158 -1.07 4.45 -7.13
C CYS A 158 -2.60 4.52 -7.11
N VAL A 159 -3.24 3.63 -7.88
CA VAL A 159 -4.68 3.40 -7.86
C VAL A 159 -4.92 1.93 -7.49
N GLN A 160 -5.67 1.67 -6.41
CA GLN A 160 -5.88 0.32 -5.85
C GLN A 160 -7.30 0.05 -5.36
#